data_AF-A0A9P4DNX4-F1
#
_entry.id   AF-A0A9P4DNX4-F1
#
_cell.length_a   1.000
_cell.length_b   1.000
_cell.length_c   1.000
_cell.angle_alpha   90.00
_cell.angle_beta   90.00
_cell.angle_gamma   90.00
#
_symmetry.space_group_name_H-M   'P 1'
#
loop_
_entity.id
_entity.type
_entity.pdbx_description
1 polymer ?
#
loop_
_entity_poly.entity_id
_entity_poly.type
_entity_poly.pdbx_seq_one_letter_code
_entity_poly.pdbx_strand_id
1 'polypeptide(L)'
;MKRIEYLIWSALCLILVSCEAPVVDDFGVRLPEEPLAVNGCVVDTDGAPMEGVVVSDGYTVTQTDAEGRYEITAPRCAAFVWVSAPEGYMAPLKESGIPDFSGRSVRSKRRRRAISRLRNWMVRNRG
;
A
#
# COMPACT_ATOMS: atom_id res chain seq x y z
N MET A 1 45.59 23.21 -25.52
CA MET A 1 44.35 23.96 -25.20
C MET A 1 43.12 23.05 -25.23
N LYS A 2 42.93 22.18 -26.24
CA LYS A 2 41.76 21.27 -26.32
C LYS A 2 41.60 20.27 -25.15
N ARG A 3 42.69 19.75 -24.56
CA ARG A 3 42.61 18.79 -23.41
C ARG A 3 41.99 19.38 -22.15
N ILE A 4 42.14 20.69 -21.90
CA ILE A 4 41.59 21.36 -20.71
C ILE A 4 40.10 21.62 -20.90
N GLU A 5 39.70 22.00 -22.11
CA GLU A 5 38.28 22.16 -22.47
C GLU A 5 37.51 20.85 -22.30
N TYR A 6 38.05 19.71 -22.76
CA TYR A 6 37.40 18.40 -22.55
C TYR A 6 37.16 18.07 -21.07
N LEU A 7 38.08 18.42 -20.18
CA LEU A 7 37.93 18.16 -18.74
C LEU A 7 36.88 19.07 -18.11
N ILE A 8 36.80 20.33 -18.53
CA ILE A 8 35.77 21.27 -18.09
C ILE A 8 34.39 20.82 -18.57
N TRP A 9 34.28 20.45 -19.85
CA TRP A 9 33.02 19.94 -20.41
C TRP A 9 32.62 18.58 -19.80
N SER A 10 33.55 17.68 -19.50
CA SER A 10 33.24 16.40 -18.85
C SER A 10 32.84 16.57 -17.38
N ALA A 11 33.49 17.48 -16.65
CA ALA A 11 33.15 17.75 -15.25
C ALA A 11 31.79 18.47 -15.14
N LEU A 12 31.49 19.40 -16.05
CA LEU A 12 30.17 20.03 -16.16
C LEU A 12 29.09 19.00 -16.47
N CYS A 13 29.37 18.03 -17.34
CA CYS A 13 28.46 16.92 -17.64
C CYS A 13 28.22 16.04 -16.40
N LEU A 14 29.27 15.72 -15.63
CA LEU A 14 29.15 14.94 -14.39
C LEU A 14 28.42 15.68 -13.27
N ILE A 15 28.54 17.01 -13.19
CA ILE A 15 27.78 17.84 -12.25
C ILE A 15 26.29 17.93 -12.67
N LEU A 16 26.01 17.87 -13.98
CA LEU A 16 24.65 17.86 -14.53
C LEU A 16 23.99 16.47 -14.56
N VAL A 17 24.74 15.38 -14.32
CA VAL A 17 24.21 14.02 -13.99
C VAL A 17 23.72 13.99 -12.53
N SER A 18 23.03 15.08 -12.20
CA SER A 18 22.20 15.41 -11.07
C SER A 18 21.78 14.21 -10.23
N CYS A 19 22.07 14.32 -8.93
CA CYS A 19 21.30 13.70 -7.88
C CYS A 19 19.80 13.92 -8.17
N GLU A 20 19.10 12.87 -8.58
CA GLU A 20 17.66 12.95 -8.76
C GLU A 20 17.04 13.06 -7.35
N ALA A 21 16.42 14.19 -7.05
CA ALA A 21 15.84 14.42 -5.74
C ALA A 21 14.76 13.36 -5.48
N PRO A 22 14.72 12.73 -4.29
CA PRO A 22 13.73 11.71 -4.00
C PRO A 22 12.33 12.32 -4.10
N VAL A 23 11.42 11.61 -4.77
CA VAL A 23 10.00 11.99 -4.80
C VAL A 23 9.46 11.89 -3.38
N VAL A 24 8.96 13.00 -2.85
CA VAL A 24 8.32 13.10 -1.54
C VAL A 24 6.83 13.42 -1.72
N ASP A 25 5.98 12.98 -0.79
CA ASP A 25 4.59 13.44 -0.71
C ASP A 25 4.48 14.85 -0.09
N ASP A 26 3.24 15.36 -0.02
CA ASP A 26 2.91 16.68 0.56
C ASP A 26 3.33 16.82 2.05
N PHE A 27 3.66 15.72 2.72
CA PHE A 27 4.15 15.67 4.10
C PHE A 27 5.68 15.49 4.19
N GLY A 28 6.40 15.45 3.07
CA GLY A 28 7.84 15.29 3.02
C GLY A 28 8.33 13.85 3.23
N VAL A 29 7.44 12.86 3.14
CA VAL A 29 7.80 11.44 3.28
C VAL A 29 8.33 10.93 1.94
N ARG A 30 9.51 10.29 1.94
CA ARG A 30 10.07 9.65 0.73
C ARG A 30 9.17 8.51 0.26
N LEU A 31 8.70 8.61 -0.96
CA LEU A 31 7.82 7.63 -1.57
C LEU A 31 8.63 6.46 -2.16
N PRO A 32 8.07 5.23 -2.18
CA PRO A 32 8.69 4.10 -2.86
C PRO A 32 8.83 4.38 -4.36
N GLU A 33 9.92 3.97 -4.99
CA GLU A 33 10.20 4.28 -6.41
C GLU A 33 9.18 3.66 -7.39
N GLU A 34 8.57 2.54 -7.01
CA GLU A 34 7.65 1.78 -7.85
C GLU A 34 6.27 1.62 -7.21
N PRO A 35 5.18 1.56 -8.01
CA PRO A 35 3.85 1.17 -7.54
C PRO A 35 3.89 -0.18 -6.83
N LEU A 36 3.06 -0.34 -5.80
CA LEU A 36 3.02 -1.56 -5.01
C LEU A 36 1.75 -2.36 -5.33
N ALA A 37 1.91 -3.59 -5.80
CA ALA A 37 0.80 -4.53 -5.85
C ALA A 37 0.42 -4.93 -4.42
N VAL A 38 -0.81 -4.62 -4.02
CA VAL A 38 -1.39 -4.99 -2.74
C VAL A 38 -2.53 -5.96 -3.01
N ASN A 39 -2.44 -7.15 -2.44
CA ASN A 39 -3.46 -8.17 -2.55
C ASN A 39 -3.84 -8.72 -1.17
N GLY A 40 -5.05 -9.26 -1.08
CA GLY A 40 -5.59 -9.80 0.15
C GLY A 40 -6.88 -10.55 -0.05
N CYS A 41 -7.48 -10.99 1.06
CA CYS A 41 -8.76 -11.67 1.09
C CYS A 41 -9.58 -11.16 2.27
N VAL A 42 -10.85 -10.87 2.03
CA VAL A 42 -11.84 -10.47 3.03
C VAL A 42 -12.72 -11.67 3.35
N VAL A 43 -12.83 -11.97 4.64
CA VAL A 43 -13.63 -13.09 5.14
C VAL A 43 -14.45 -12.67 6.36
N ASP A 44 -15.55 -13.37 6.61
CA ASP A 44 -16.32 -13.30 7.86
C ASP A 44 -15.49 -13.88 9.03
N THR A 45 -15.95 -13.66 10.26
CA THR A 45 -15.54 -14.37 11.50
C THR A 45 -15.50 -15.88 11.38
N ASP A 46 -16.40 -16.49 10.60
CA ASP A 46 -16.40 -17.95 10.36
C ASP A 46 -15.37 -18.37 9.28
N GLY A 47 -14.65 -17.41 8.68
CA GLY A 47 -13.69 -17.64 7.60
C GLY A 47 -14.32 -17.78 6.22
N ALA A 48 -15.62 -17.53 6.08
CA ALA A 48 -16.31 -17.54 4.80
C ALA A 48 -15.88 -16.35 3.92
N PRO A 49 -15.56 -16.56 2.62
CA PRO A 49 -15.19 -15.47 1.73
C PRO A 49 -16.34 -14.48 1.52
N MET A 50 -16.01 -13.19 1.43
CA MET A 50 -16.99 -12.13 1.22
C MET A 50 -16.77 -11.47 -0.14
N GLU A 51 -17.70 -11.72 -1.07
CA GLU A 51 -17.73 -11.11 -2.41
C GLU A 51 -18.32 -9.69 -2.37
N GLY A 52 -17.87 -8.82 -3.28
CA GLY A 52 -18.44 -7.50 -3.49
C GLY A 52 -18.04 -6.46 -2.44
N VAL A 53 -17.15 -6.80 -1.51
CA VAL A 53 -16.62 -5.86 -0.50
C VAL A 53 -15.73 -4.84 -1.20
N VAL A 54 -16.00 -3.56 -0.97
CA VAL A 54 -15.23 -2.47 -1.57
C VAL A 54 -13.90 -2.29 -0.85
N VAL A 55 -12.82 -2.24 -1.62
CA VAL A 55 -11.45 -1.99 -1.16
C VAL A 55 -10.88 -0.79 -1.91
N SER A 56 -10.24 0.14 -1.20
CA SER A 56 -9.66 1.35 -1.79
C SER A 56 -8.32 1.70 -1.16
N ASP A 57 -7.41 2.26 -1.95
CA ASP A 57 -6.14 2.84 -1.49
C ASP A 57 -6.18 4.38 -1.43
N GLY A 58 -7.38 4.97 -1.58
CA GLY A 58 -7.59 6.42 -1.66
C GLY A 58 -7.45 7.02 -3.07
N TYR A 59 -7.03 6.23 -4.06
CA TYR A 59 -6.87 6.65 -5.46
C TYR A 59 -7.66 5.77 -6.42
N THR A 60 -7.63 4.47 -6.17
CA THR A 60 -8.32 3.43 -6.91
C THR A 60 -9.30 2.72 -5.97
N VAL A 61 -10.34 2.16 -6.56
CA VAL A 61 -11.37 1.38 -5.88
C VAL A 61 -11.54 0.07 -6.62
N THR A 62 -11.62 -1.04 -5.89
CA THR A 62 -11.91 -2.37 -6.41
C THR A 62 -12.90 -3.08 -5.49
N GLN A 63 -13.42 -4.23 -5.93
CA GLN A 63 -14.27 -5.09 -5.13
C GLN A 63 -13.67 -6.49 -5.02
N THR A 64 -13.97 -7.19 -3.93
CA THR A 64 -13.58 -8.59 -3.77
C THR A 64 -14.34 -9.51 -4.71
N ASP A 65 -13.64 -10.53 -5.23
CA ASP A 65 -14.22 -11.59 -6.07
C ASP A 65 -15.06 -12.61 -5.26
N ALA A 66 -15.62 -13.62 -5.92
CA ALA A 66 -16.42 -14.68 -5.31
C ALA A 66 -15.68 -15.48 -4.22
N GLU A 67 -14.34 -15.50 -4.26
CA GLU A 67 -13.49 -16.10 -3.23
C GLU A 67 -12.99 -15.06 -2.21
N GLY A 68 -13.58 -13.86 -2.19
CA GLY A 68 -13.27 -12.77 -1.28
C GLY A 68 -11.92 -12.10 -1.53
N ARG A 69 -11.24 -12.38 -2.65
CA ARG A 69 -9.91 -11.84 -2.94
C ARG A 69 -9.99 -10.49 -3.62
N TYR A 70 -9.01 -9.63 -3.35
CA TYR A 70 -8.82 -8.38 -4.05
C TYR A 70 -7.36 -8.17 -4.44
N GLU A 71 -7.14 -7.39 -5.48
CA GLU A 71 -5.84 -6.90 -5.90
C GLU A 71 -5.97 -5.43 -6.32
N ILE A 72 -5.07 -4.59 -5.81
CA ILE A 72 -4.98 -3.16 -6.13
C ILE A 72 -3.52 -2.79 -6.39
N THR A 73 -3.29 -2.02 -7.45
CA THR A 73 -1.96 -1.46 -7.74
C THR A 73 -1.88 -0.09 -7.09
N ALA A 74 -1.33 -0.06 -5.88
CA ALA A 74 -1.27 1.14 -5.08
C ALA A 74 -0.24 2.13 -5.66
N PRO A 75 -0.64 3.39 -5.97
CA PRO A 75 0.30 4.41 -6.40
C PRO A 75 1.25 4.75 -5.26
N ARG A 76 2.38 5.36 -5.61
CA ARG A 76 3.46 5.66 -4.66
C ARG A 76 3.00 6.46 -3.42
N CYS A 77 2.00 7.32 -3.58
CA CYS A 77 1.43 8.19 -2.56
C CYS A 77 0.32 7.52 -1.72
N ALA A 78 0.00 6.24 -1.97
CA ALA A 78 -0.97 5.51 -1.15
C ALA A 78 -0.32 5.08 0.18
N ALA A 79 -0.83 5.62 1.27
CA ALA A 79 -0.35 5.31 2.61
C ALA A 79 -1.09 4.14 3.28
N PHE A 80 -2.36 3.94 2.93
CA PHE A 80 -3.25 2.97 3.56
C PHE A 80 -4.16 2.32 2.53
N VAL A 81 -4.69 1.15 2.91
CA VAL A 81 -5.79 0.49 2.22
C VAL A 81 -6.98 0.44 3.18
N TRP A 82 -8.13 0.86 2.69
CA TRP A 82 -9.42 0.86 3.37
C TRP A 82 -10.30 -0.24 2.80
N VAL A 83 -11.08 -0.85 3.68
CA VAL A 83 -12.09 -1.85 3.33
C VAL A 83 -13.41 -1.34 3.87
N SER A 84 -14.43 -1.25 3.01
CA SER A 84 -15.79 -0.87 3.42
C SER A 84 -16.36 -1.93 4.36
N ALA A 85 -17.13 -1.53 5.36
CA ALA A 85 -17.96 -2.47 6.11
C ALA A 85 -19.30 -2.66 5.35
N PRO A 86 -19.62 -3.87 4.85
CA PRO A 86 -20.92 -4.18 4.30
C PRO A 86 -22.03 -4.06 5.36
N GLU A 87 -23.28 -4.02 4.91
CA GLU A 87 -24.42 -3.95 5.82
C GLU A 87 -24.43 -5.12 6.81
N GLY A 88 -24.65 -4.81 8.08
CA GLY A 88 -24.68 -5.81 9.14
C GLY A 88 -23.29 -6.35 9.54
N TYR A 89 -22.20 -5.75 9.06
CA TYR A 89 -20.84 -6.10 9.46
C TYR A 89 -20.10 -4.92 10.09
N MET A 90 -19.19 -5.21 11.02
CA MET A 90 -18.31 -4.24 11.64
C MET A 90 -16.88 -4.78 11.71
N ALA A 91 -15.91 -3.86 11.66
CA ALA A 91 -14.52 -4.18 11.94
C ALA A 91 -14.37 -4.66 13.40
N PRO A 92 -13.68 -5.78 13.68
CA PRO A 92 -13.31 -6.13 15.03
C PRO A 92 -12.42 -5.04 15.59
N LEU A 93 -12.78 -4.50 16.75
CA LEU A 93 -12.01 -3.47 17.44
C LEU A 93 -11.20 -4.12 18.57
N LYS A 94 -9.98 -3.64 18.76
CA LYS A 94 -9.24 -3.82 20.01
C LYS A 94 -9.99 -3.12 21.13
N GLU A 95 -9.64 -3.44 22.38
CA GLU A 95 -10.15 -2.74 23.57
C GLU A 95 -9.90 -1.22 23.51
N SER A 96 -8.87 -0.78 22.78
CA SER A 96 -8.58 0.63 22.52
C SER A 96 -9.53 1.32 21.51
N GLY A 97 -10.49 0.59 20.92
CA GLY A 97 -11.37 1.10 19.85
C GLY A 97 -10.71 1.16 18.47
N ILE A 98 -9.47 0.70 18.33
CA ILE A 98 -8.74 0.65 17.07
C ILE A 98 -9.06 -0.66 16.34
N PRO A 99 -9.39 -0.66 15.03
CA PRO A 99 -9.59 -1.89 14.27
C PRO A 99 -8.41 -2.85 14.42
N ASP A 100 -8.68 -4.12 14.71
CA ASP A 100 -7.65 -5.09 15.05
C ASP A 100 -6.66 -5.35 13.90
N PHE A 101 -7.10 -5.07 12.68
CA PHE A 101 -6.30 -5.15 11.45
C PHE A 101 -5.53 -3.87 11.09
N SER A 102 -5.64 -2.78 11.85
CA SER A 102 -4.94 -1.53 11.51
C SER A 102 -3.42 -1.70 11.68
N GLY A 103 -2.71 -1.79 10.56
CA GLY A 103 -1.25 -1.79 10.50
C GLY A 103 -0.78 -0.89 9.37
N ARG A 104 0.21 -0.03 9.62
CA ARG A 104 0.84 0.74 8.54
C ARG A 104 1.56 -0.24 7.62
N SER A 105 1.34 -0.14 6.31
CA SER A 105 2.09 -0.91 5.31
C SER A 105 3.53 -0.39 5.27
N VAL A 106 4.37 -0.88 6.18
CA VAL A 106 5.81 -0.57 6.22
C VAL A 106 6.54 -1.78 5.67
N ARG A 107 7.17 -1.60 4.50
CA ARG A 107 8.02 -2.59 3.84
C ARG A 107 9.14 -3.04 4.78
N SER A 108 9.11 -4.30 5.22
CA SER A 108 10.31 -4.95 5.75
C SER A 108 11.18 -5.42 4.58
N LYS A 109 12.33 -4.77 4.39
CA LYS A 109 13.43 -5.33 3.60
C LYS A 109 13.92 -6.57 4.34
N ARG A 110 14.11 -7.68 3.61
CA ARG A 110 14.75 -8.94 4.07
C ARG A 110 13.81 -10.04 4.62
N ARG A 111 12.93 -10.56 3.76
CA ARG A 111 12.73 -12.00 3.52
C ARG A 111 11.60 -12.18 2.50
N ARG A 112 11.90 -12.85 1.37
CA ARG A 112 10.87 -13.51 0.56
C ARG A 112 10.15 -14.47 1.52
N ARG A 113 8.82 -14.35 1.69
CA ARG A 113 7.96 -14.91 2.75
C ARG A 113 7.72 -13.96 3.95
N ALA A 114 6.84 -12.97 3.76
CA ALA A 114 5.98 -12.41 4.82
C ALA A 114 4.96 -11.42 4.21
N ILE A 115 4.15 -11.87 3.25
CA ILE A 115 2.78 -11.34 3.12
C ILE A 115 1.90 -12.49 3.63
N SER A 116 1.99 -12.75 4.92
CA SER A 116 1.13 -13.72 5.58
C SER A 116 0.45 -13.00 6.71
N ARG A 117 -0.85 -12.74 6.51
CA ARG A 117 -1.84 -12.30 7.51
C ARG A 117 -1.95 -10.79 7.72
N LEU A 118 -2.36 -10.06 6.69
CA LEU A 118 -3.52 -9.19 6.88
C LEU A 118 -4.74 -10.08 6.66
N ARG A 119 -5.30 -10.62 7.76
CA ARG A 119 -6.59 -11.29 7.73
C ARG A 119 -7.61 -10.23 8.09
N ASN A 120 -8.23 -9.63 7.08
CA ASN A 120 -9.29 -8.66 7.28
C ASN A 120 -10.56 -9.46 7.59
N TRP A 121 -10.87 -9.56 8.88
CA TRP A 121 -12.07 -10.22 9.38
C TRP A 121 -13.16 -9.18 9.61
N MET A 122 -14.38 -9.48 9.20
CA MET A 122 -15.56 -8.68 9.52
C MET A 122 -16.46 -9.45 10.48
N VAL A 123 -16.91 -8.78 11.54
CA VAL A 123 -17.81 -9.34 12.56
C VAL A 123 -19.24 -9.00 12.20
N ARG A 124 -20.10 -10.01 12.11
CA ARG A 124 -21.53 -9.80 11.87
C ARG A 124 -22.18 -9.17 13.11
N ASN A 125 -22.87 -8.06 12.91
CA ASN A 125 -23.66 -7.39 13.94
C ASN A 125 -24.85 -8.29 14.28
N ARG A 126 -24.82 -8.93 15.46
CA ARG A 126 -25.97 -9.67 15.98
C ARG A 126 -26.95 -8.64 16.55
N GLY A 127 -27.96 -8.29 15.75
CA GLY A 127 -29.16 -7.61 16.26
C GLY A 127 -29.89 -8.48 17.29
#